data_AF-A0A7S0Q9K9-F1
#
_entry.id   AF-A0A7S0Q9K9-F1
#
_cell.length_a   1.000
_cell.length_b   1.000
_cell.length_c   1.000
_cell.angle_alpha   90.00
_cell.angle_beta   90.00
_cell.angle_gamma   90.00
#
_symmetry.space_group_name_H-M   'P 1'
#
loop_
_entity.id
_entity.type
_entity.pdbx_description
1 polymer ?
#
loop_
_entity_poly.entity_id
_entity_poly.type
_entity_poly.pdbx_seq_one_letter_code
_entity_poly.pdbx_strand_id
1 'polypeptide(L)'
;APPMSLLGLPRVVSTEDDVQALLSAVDSTHNGLTFCVGSYASSAANKVEEMVERHASRVHFVHLRNVERRDLEGSFVESDHLKGDVDMFQVVRTLVRELERRRAAGWTDLELPFRPDHGHKMLDDLSGKKTNPGYTAIGRLRGLAELRGLQEAIVRTEAEHDGAAAKRLRAA
;
A
#
# COMPACT_ATOMS: atom_id res chain seq x y z
N ALA A 1 -0.69 -7.71 11.15
CA ALA A 1 -1.60 -7.97 12.31
C ALA A 1 -3.01 -7.59 11.88
N PRO A 2 -4.06 -8.32 12.30
CA PRO A 2 -5.43 -8.06 11.83
C PRO A 2 -5.95 -6.72 12.34
N PRO A 3 -6.74 -5.96 11.56
CA PRO A 3 -7.31 -4.69 11.97
C PRO A 3 -8.63 -4.93 12.72
N MET A 4 -8.53 -5.53 13.90
CA MET A 4 -9.68 -5.78 14.78
C MET A 4 -9.25 -5.79 16.24
N SER A 5 -10.22 -5.60 17.14
CA SER A 5 -10.05 -5.79 18.57
C SER A 5 -9.71 -7.25 18.87
N LEU A 6 -8.72 -7.47 19.73
CA LEU A 6 -8.26 -8.79 20.13
C LEU A 6 -8.08 -8.83 21.64
N LEU A 7 -8.37 -9.99 22.25
CA LEU A 7 -8.13 -10.23 23.68
C LEU A 7 -8.85 -9.22 24.60
N GLY A 8 -10.01 -8.71 24.18
CA GLY A 8 -10.76 -7.69 24.93
C GLY A 8 -10.17 -6.28 24.88
N LEU A 9 -9.13 -6.04 24.07
CA LEU A 9 -8.50 -4.74 23.92
C LEU A 9 -9.02 -4.01 22.67
N PRO A 10 -9.36 -2.71 22.78
CA PRO A 10 -9.81 -1.92 21.64
C PRO A 10 -8.66 -1.66 20.66
N ARG A 11 -9.01 -1.56 19.37
CA ARG A 11 -8.09 -1.14 18.32
C ARG A 11 -8.70 0.00 17.51
N VAL A 12 -8.03 1.14 17.51
CA VAL A 12 -8.64 2.45 17.15
C VAL A 12 -8.24 2.99 15.77
N VAL A 13 -7.49 2.22 14.98
CA VAL A 13 -7.14 2.53 13.58
C VAL A 13 -7.18 1.23 12.80
N SER A 14 -8.39 0.77 12.49
CA SER A 14 -8.66 -0.55 11.92
C SER A 14 -9.52 -0.47 10.65
N THR A 15 -10.46 0.46 10.65
CA THR A 15 -11.42 0.68 9.56
C THR A 15 -11.16 2.00 8.86
N GLU A 16 -11.83 2.21 7.73
CA GLU A 16 -11.86 3.52 7.08
C GLU A 16 -12.47 4.61 7.96
N ASP A 17 -13.53 4.31 8.71
CA ASP A 17 -14.15 5.27 9.63
C ASP A 17 -13.16 5.71 10.71
N ASP A 18 -12.33 4.80 11.23
CA ASP A 18 -11.27 5.13 12.18
C ASP A 18 -10.22 6.07 11.55
N VAL A 19 -9.83 5.78 10.31
CA VAL A 19 -8.88 6.60 9.55
C VAL A 19 -9.45 8.01 9.33
N GLN A 20 -10.71 8.11 8.91
CA GLN A 20 -11.41 9.37 8.72
C GLN A 20 -11.49 10.16 10.03
N ALA A 21 -11.83 9.50 11.14
CA ALA A 21 -11.90 10.12 12.45
C ALA A 21 -10.53 10.66 12.90
N LEU A 22 -9.47 9.87 12.74
CA LEU A 22 -8.10 10.27 13.08
C LEU A 22 -7.64 11.49 12.28
N LEU A 23 -7.85 11.47 10.96
CA LEU A 23 -7.43 12.57 10.07
C LEU A 23 -8.24 13.84 10.29
N SER A 24 -9.53 13.71 10.61
CA SER A 24 -10.44 14.85 10.86
C SER A 24 -10.27 15.46 12.25
N ALA A 25 -9.75 14.69 13.22
CA ALA A 25 -9.49 15.20 14.57
C ALA A 25 -8.48 16.37 14.57
N VAL A 26 -7.52 16.34 13.65
CA VAL A 26 -6.59 17.44 13.39
C VAL A 26 -6.38 17.56 11.87
N ASP A 27 -7.04 18.53 11.24
CA ASP A 27 -6.90 18.77 9.82
C ASP A 27 -5.58 19.51 9.51
N SER A 28 -4.50 18.74 9.39
CA SER A 28 -3.17 19.21 9.01
C SER A 28 -2.49 18.16 8.16
N THR A 29 -1.80 18.56 7.09
CA THR A 29 -1.01 17.62 6.28
C THR A 29 0.04 16.86 7.09
N HIS A 30 0.46 17.37 8.26
CA HIS A 30 1.39 16.67 9.16
C HIS A 30 0.71 15.55 9.97
N ASN A 31 -0.62 15.55 10.06
CA ASN A 31 -1.41 14.44 10.58
C ASN A 31 -1.73 13.48 9.43
N GLY A 32 -0.89 12.47 9.25
CA GLY A 32 -0.99 11.51 8.16
C GLY A 32 -0.76 10.07 8.60
N LEU A 33 -0.68 9.18 7.61
CA LEU A 33 -0.67 7.74 7.81
C LEU A 33 0.59 7.10 7.27
N THR A 34 1.06 6.08 7.99
CA THR A 34 1.64 4.92 7.30
C THR A 34 0.49 4.07 6.79
N PHE A 35 0.33 3.96 5.47
CA PHE A 35 -0.70 3.11 4.88
C PHE A 35 -0.15 1.69 4.70
N CYS A 36 -0.49 0.80 5.63
CA CYS A 36 -0.13 -0.60 5.52
C CYS A 36 -1.21 -1.40 4.81
N VAL A 37 -1.02 -1.57 3.50
CA VAL A 37 -1.93 -2.24 2.58
C VAL A 37 -2.37 -3.60 3.13
N GLY A 38 -1.41 -4.46 3.43
CA GLY A 38 -1.71 -5.80 3.95
C GLY A 38 -2.27 -5.82 5.37
N SER A 39 -2.23 -4.73 6.15
CA SER A 39 -2.90 -4.72 7.46
C SER A 39 -4.37 -4.40 7.29
N TYR A 40 -4.71 -3.41 6.48
CA TYR A 40 -6.12 -3.12 6.18
C TYR A 40 -6.77 -4.27 5.42
N ALA A 41 -6.05 -4.88 4.46
CA ALA A 41 -6.57 -5.98 3.62
C ALA A 41 -6.87 -7.27 4.37
N SER A 42 -6.32 -7.46 5.58
CA SER A 42 -6.61 -8.63 6.41
C SER A 42 -8.09 -8.70 6.85
N SER A 43 -8.86 -7.62 6.70
CA SER A 43 -10.31 -7.62 6.91
C SER A 43 -11.04 -7.38 5.59
N ALA A 44 -12.02 -8.23 5.28
CA ALA A 44 -12.88 -8.08 4.10
C ALA A 44 -13.81 -6.84 4.18
N ALA A 45 -13.97 -6.25 5.37
CA ALA A 45 -14.74 -5.02 5.54
C ALA A 45 -14.00 -3.78 4.99
N ASN A 46 -12.67 -3.86 4.85
CA ASN A 46 -11.87 -2.77 4.32
C ASN A 46 -11.71 -2.93 2.81
N LYS A 47 -12.18 -1.93 2.07
CA LYS A 47 -11.97 -1.82 0.64
C LYS A 47 -10.69 -1.04 0.36
N VAL A 48 -9.56 -1.73 0.42
CA VAL A 48 -8.24 -1.12 0.52
C VAL A 48 -7.90 -0.22 -0.67
N GLU A 49 -8.31 -0.61 -1.88
CA GLU A 49 -8.14 0.18 -3.11
C GLU A 49 -8.92 1.50 -3.04
N GLU A 50 -10.14 1.47 -2.52
CA GLU A 50 -10.93 2.70 -2.34
C GLU A 50 -10.38 3.57 -1.20
N MET A 51 -9.92 2.94 -0.11
CA MET A 51 -9.31 3.65 1.03
C MET A 51 -8.05 4.40 0.61
N VAL A 52 -7.19 3.79 -0.22
CA VAL A 52 -6.00 4.48 -0.71
C VAL A 52 -6.40 5.65 -1.61
N GLU A 53 -7.40 5.50 -2.49
CA GLU A 53 -7.90 6.59 -3.32
C GLU A 53 -8.40 7.78 -2.50
N ARG A 54 -9.18 7.52 -1.44
CA ARG A 54 -9.74 8.57 -0.57
C ARG A 54 -8.70 9.26 0.30
N HIS A 55 -7.68 8.53 0.76
CA HIS A 55 -6.75 9.03 1.77
C HIS A 55 -5.32 9.28 1.29
N ALA A 56 -4.99 9.04 0.00
CA ALA A 56 -3.62 9.16 -0.53
C ALA A 56 -2.95 10.50 -0.24
N SER A 57 -3.71 11.61 -0.20
CA SER A 57 -3.19 12.95 0.11
C SER A 57 -2.68 13.11 1.55
N ARG A 58 -3.00 12.17 2.44
CA ARG A 58 -2.56 12.12 3.84
C ARG A 58 -1.64 10.94 4.13
N VAL A 59 -1.18 10.21 3.11
CA VAL A 59 -0.23 9.10 3.27
C VAL A 59 1.19 9.61 3.10
N HIS A 60 2.05 9.31 4.09
CA HIS A 60 3.46 9.72 4.12
C HIS A 60 4.44 8.56 4.12
N PHE A 61 3.95 7.34 4.32
CA PHE A 61 4.75 6.13 4.24
C PHE A 61 3.86 4.94 3.86
N VAL A 62 4.40 3.96 3.14
CA VAL A 62 3.60 2.82 2.67
C VAL A 62 4.28 1.49 2.95
N HIS A 63 3.50 0.55 3.45
CA HIS A 63 3.89 -0.87 3.46
C HIS A 63 3.13 -1.56 2.34
N LEU A 64 3.84 -1.88 1.26
CA LEU A 64 3.30 -2.61 0.11
C LEU A 64 3.57 -4.11 0.34
N ARG A 65 2.63 -4.78 0.99
CA ARG A 65 2.56 -6.25 1.09
C ARG A 65 1.14 -6.70 0.88
N ASN A 66 0.95 -7.99 0.63
CA ASN A 66 -0.35 -8.57 0.32
C ASN A 66 -0.66 -9.74 1.26
N VAL A 67 -1.95 -10.09 1.34
CA VAL A 67 -2.46 -11.17 2.19
C VAL A 67 -3.48 -11.98 1.41
N GLU A 68 -3.74 -13.20 1.88
CA GLU A 68 -4.85 -14.02 1.42
C GLU A 68 -5.70 -14.37 2.64
N ARG A 69 -6.94 -13.86 2.69
CA ARG A 69 -7.93 -14.20 3.71
C ARG A 69 -8.38 -15.64 3.53
N ARG A 70 -8.46 -16.36 4.63
CA ARG A 70 -8.83 -17.79 4.66
C ARG A 70 -10.31 -17.98 4.97
N ASP A 71 -10.90 -17.05 5.70
CA ASP A 71 -12.32 -17.05 6.06
C ASP A 71 -12.83 -15.63 6.34
N LEU A 72 -14.11 -15.54 6.70
CA LEU A 72 -14.77 -14.31 7.10
C LEU A 72 -14.57 -13.98 8.59
N GLU A 73 -13.98 -14.88 9.37
CA GLU A 73 -13.77 -14.73 10.82
C GLU A 73 -12.46 -13.99 11.16
N GLY A 74 -11.71 -13.59 10.15
CA GLY A 74 -10.50 -12.78 10.28
C GLY A 74 -9.19 -13.57 10.18
N SER A 75 -9.26 -14.85 9.76
CA SER A 75 -8.06 -15.64 9.45
C SER A 75 -7.48 -15.22 8.10
N PHE A 76 -6.16 -15.07 8.03
CA PHE A 76 -5.43 -14.72 6.81
C PHE A 76 -3.99 -15.21 6.90
N VAL A 77 -3.31 -15.25 5.76
CA VAL A 77 -1.85 -15.46 5.69
C VAL A 77 -1.19 -14.39 4.83
N GLU A 78 0.10 -14.19 5.01
CA GLU A 78 0.90 -13.37 4.10
C GLU A 78 1.02 -14.06 2.73
N SER A 79 0.73 -13.34 1.66
CA SER A 79 0.77 -13.86 0.29
C SER A 79 1.99 -13.32 -0.47
N ASP A 80 2.13 -13.71 -1.75
CA ASP A 80 3.06 -13.05 -2.66
C ASP A 80 2.62 -11.59 -2.87
N HIS A 81 3.57 -10.66 -3.04
CA HIS A 81 3.28 -9.22 -3.11
C HIS A 81 2.30 -8.85 -4.23
N LEU A 82 2.38 -9.52 -5.38
CA LEU A 82 1.49 -9.31 -6.53
C LEU A 82 0.35 -10.32 -6.64
N LYS A 83 0.25 -11.29 -5.72
CA LYS A 83 -0.78 -12.34 -5.77
C LYS A 83 -1.34 -12.58 -4.37
N GLY A 84 -2.46 -11.94 -4.12
CA GLY A 84 -3.26 -12.00 -2.90
C GLY A 84 -4.59 -11.30 -3.11
N ASP A 85 -5.21 -10.86 -2.03
CA ASP A 85 -6.53 -10.22 -2.05
C ASP A 85 -6.50 -8.73 -2.41
N VAL A 86 -5.32 -8.12 -2.49
CA VAL A 86 -5.14 -6.73 -2.91
C VAL A 86 -4.72 -6.66 -4.37
N ASP A 87 -5.40 -5.79 -5.13
CA ASP A 87 -4.93 -5.35 -6.44
C ASP A 87 -3.79 -4.35 -6.27
N MET A 88 -2.57 -4.89 -6.18
CA MET A 88 -1.37 -4.07 -5.99
C MET A 88 -1.14 -3.10 -7.15
N PHE A 89 -1.62 -3.41 -8.36
CA PHE A 89 -1.54 -2.48 -9.49
C PHE A 89 -2.36 -1.22 -9.22
N GLN A 90 -3.61 -1.37 -8.78
CA GLN A 90 -4.47 -0.21 -8.47
C GLN A 90 -3.92 0.62 -7.32
N VAL A 91 -3.41 -0.03 -6.27
CA VAL A 91 -2.79 0.67 -5.14
C VAL A 91 -1.59 1.49 -5.59
N VAL A 92 -0.62 0.89 -6.30
CA VAL A 92 0.58 1.60 -6.76
C VAL A 92 0.23 2.70 -7.77
N ARG A 93 -0.70 2.44 -8.69
CA ARG A 93 -1.17 3.44 -9.66
C ARG A 93 -1.80 4.65 -8.99
N THR A 94 -2.62 4.44 -7.97
CA THR A 94 -3.24 5.52 -7.19
C THR A 94 -2.18 6.38 -6.51
N LEU A 95 -1.16 5.76 -5.90
CA LEU A 95 -0.07 6.47 -5.25
C LEU A 95 0.80 7.27 -6.24
N VAL A 96 1.07 6.71 -7.43
CA VAL A 96 1.79 7.43 -8.49
C VAL A 96 1.01 8.67 -8.95
N ARG A 97 -0.30 8.51 -9.19
CA ARG A 97 -1.18 9.64 -9.56
C ARG A 97 -1.27 10.70 -8.48
N GLU A 98 -1.29 10.28 -7.22
CA GLU A 98 -1.25 11.21 -6.10
C GLU A 98 0.04 12.02 -6.07
N LEU A 99 1.20 11.42 -6.34
CA LEU A 99 2.47 12.15 -6.43
C LEU A 99 2.45 13.19 -7.56
N GLU A 100 1.90 12.85 -8.72
CA GLU A 100 1.72 13.81 -9.83
C GLU A 100 0.74 14.92 -9.47
N ARG A 101 -0.36 14.61 -8.76
CA ARG A 101 -1.28 15.62 -8.23
C ARG A 101 -0.58 16.56 -7.24
N ARG A 102 0.23 16.04 -6.31
CA ARG A 102 1.03 16.85 -5.37
C ARG A 102 1.98 17.78 -6.12
N ARG A 103 2.67 17.27 -7.15
CA ARG A 103 3.54 18.06 -8.04
C ARG A 103 2.77 19.19 -8.72
N ALA A 104 1.63 18.89 -9.34
CA ALA A 104 0.80 19.87 -10.02
C ALA A 104 0.23 20.94 -9.05
N ALA A 105 -0.04 20.56 -7.81
CA ALA A 105 -0.48 21.45 -6.74
C ALA A 105 0.66 22.28 -6.09
N GLY A 106 1.90 22.14 -6.57
CA GLY A 106 3.06 22.90 -6.08
C GLY A 106 3.60 22.44 -4.72
N TRP A 107 3.34 21.20 -4.32
CA TRP A 107 3.88 20.65 -3.08
C TRP A 107 5.40 20.46 -3.19
N THR A 108 6.11 20.72 -2.10
CA THR A 108 7.56 20.49 -2.00
C THR A 108 7.91 19.06 -1.59
N ASP A 109 7.02 18.42 -0.86
CA ASP A 109 7.18 17.03 -0.42
C ASP A 109 6.56 16.07 -1.45
N LEU A 110 7.43 15.61 -2.36
CA LEU A 110 7.07 14.73 -3.48
C LEU A 110 7.64 13.32 -3.31
N GLU A 111 8.20 13.01 -2.14
CA GLU A 111 8.67 11.65 -1.84
C GLU A 111 7.57 10.88 -1.11
N LEU A 112 7.31 9.66 -1.58
CA LEU A 112 6.48 8.72 -0.84
C LEU A 112 7.27 7.44 -0.61
N PRO A 113 8.01 7.34 0.50
CA PRO A 113 8.79 6.15 0.79
C PRO A 113 7.86 4.94 0.98
N PHE A 114 8.34 3.78 0.52
CA PHE A 114 7.66 2.51 0.75
C PHE A 114 8.65 1.41 1.09
N ARG A 115 8.13 0.35 1.70
CA ARG A 115 8.86 -0.92 1.89
C ARG A 115 7.98 -2.12 1.53
N PRO A 116 8.56 -3.26 1.12
CA PRO A 116 7.81 -4.50 0.84
C PRO A 116 7.22 -5.15 2.10
N ASP A 117 7.47 -4.56 3.27
CA ASP A 117 7.06 -5.00 4.59
C ASP A 117 7.54 -6.40 4.98
N HIS A 118 6.73 -7.42 4.71
CA HIS A 118 7.04 -8.82 4.99
C HIS A 118 7.39 -9.59 3.71
N GLY A 119 8.15 -10.67 3.85
CA GLY A 119 8.43 -11.60 2.76
C GLY A 119 8.44 -13.04 3.27
N HIS A 120 8.19 -13.98 2.38
CA HIS A 120 8.25 -15.40 2.75
C HIS A 120 9.67 -15.82 3.13
N LYS A 121 9.76 -16.82 4.00
CA LYS A 121 10.99 -17.53 4.26
C LYS A 121 11.24 -18.49 3.10
N MET A 122 12.31 -18.28 2.33
CA MET A 122 12.57 -19.00 1.09
C MET A 122 14.07 -19.15 0.82
N LEU A 123 14.43 -20.09 -0.05
CA LEU A 123 15.83 -20.39 -0.42
C LEU A 123 16.71 -20.54 0.84
N ASP A 124 17.90 -19.92 0.86
CA ASP A 124 18.86 -19.97 1.96
C ASP A 124 18.34 -19.43 3.29
N ASP A 125 17.18 -18.76 3.31
CA ASP A 125 16.56 -18.35 4.57
C ASP A 125 15.88 -19.54 5.27
N LEU A 126 15.60 -20.65 4.57
CA LEU A 126 14.98 -21.87 5.13
C LEU A 126 15.93 -22.71 5.99
N SER A 127 17.23 -22.71 5.69
CA SER A 127 18.21 -23.63 6.28
C SER A 127 19.20 -22.93 7.22
N GLY A 128 19.34 -23.43 8.45
CA GLY A 128 20.42 -23.09 9.38
C GLY A 128 20.45 -21.65 9.92
N LYS A 129 19.69 -20.72 9.35
CA LYS A 129 19.64 -19.32 9.78
C LYS A 129 18.50 -19.09 10.78
N LYS A 130 18.83 -18.49 11.93
CA LYS A 130 17.84 -17.88 12.80
C LYS A 130 17.30 -16.63 12.11
N THR A 131 15.99 -16.59 11.88
CA THR A 131 15.33 -15.53 11.12
C THR A 131 14.20 -14.92 11.93
N ASN A 132 13.94 -13.63 11.71
CA ASN A 132 12.78 -12.96 12.27
C ASN A 132 11.56 -13.25 11.37
N PRO A 133 10.41 -13.69 11.92
CA PRO A 133 9.23 -14.02 11.13
C PRO A 133 8.81 -12.88 10.20
N GLY A 134 8.71 -13.15 8.89
CA GLY A 134 8.36 -12.15 7.86
C GLY A 134 9.49 -11.18 7.48
N TYR A 135 10.61 -11.15 8.21
CA TYR A 135 11.72 -10.20 7.99
C TYR A 135 12.97 -10.85 7.37
N THR A 136 12.80 -12.01 6.75
CA THR A 136 13.83 -12.67 5.92
C THR A 136 14.27 -11.78 4.76
N ALA A 137 15.50 -11.93 4.31
CA ALA A 137 16.07 -11.05 3.31
C ALA A 137 15.56 -11.39 1.91
N ILE A 138 15.57 -12.67 1.53
CA ILE A 138 15.34 -13.10 0.15
C ILE A 138 13.88 -12.86 -0.26
N GLY A 139 12.92 -13.22 0.60
CA GLY A 139 11.51 -12.97 0.32
C GLY A 139 11.15 -11.49 0.21
N ARG A 140 11.72 -10.62 1.08
CA ARG A 140 11.50 -9.18 1.00
C ARG A 140 12.19 -8.56 -0.21
N LEU A 141 13.38 -9.03 -0.57
CA LEU A 141 14.08 -8.61 -1.78
C LEU A 141 13.28 -8.93 -3.03
N ARG A 142 12.72 -10.15 -3.11
CA ARG A 142 11.81 -10.55 -4.20
C ARG A 142 10.62 -9.60 -4.29
N GLY A 143 9.90 -9.39 -3.18
CA GLY A 143 8.75 -8.48 -3.16
C GLY A 143 9.11 -7.05 -3.56
N LEU A 144 10.25 -6.53 -3.10
CA LEU A 144 10.73 -5.21 -3.52
C LEU A 144 11.02 -5.16 -5.02
N ALA A 145 11.60 -6.21 -5.60
CA ALA A 145 11.85 -6.26 -7.05
C ALA A 145 10.54 -6.29 -7.85
N GLU A 146 9.55 -7.07 -7.41
CA GLU A 146 8.20 -7.11 -8.01
C GLU A 146 7.54 -5.73 -8.01
N LEU A 147 7.55 -5.05 -6.86
CA LEU A 147 6.96 -3.71 -6.71
C LEU A 147 7.69 -2.65 -7.55
N ARG A 148 9.03 -2.71 -7.63
CA ARG A 148 9.81 -1.79 -8.47
C ARG A 148 9.47 -1.94 -9.95
N GLY A 149 9.34 -3.18 -10.44
CA GLY A 149 8.94 -3.44 -11.82
C GLY A 149 7.53 -2.92 -12.12
N LEU A 150 6.59 -3.16 -11.20
CA LEU A 150 5.22 -2.65 -11.29
C LEU A 150 5.17 -1.12 -11.34
N GLN A 151 5.86 -0.46 -10.41
CA GLN A 151 5.93 1.00 -10.34
C GLN A 151 6.52 1.58 -11.63
N GLU A 152 7.65 1.05 -12.11
CA GLU A 152 8.31 1.53 -13.33
C GLU A 152 7.38 1.44 -14.55
N ALA A 153 6.66 0.32 -14.70
CA ALA A 153 5.70 0.15 -15.78
C ALA A 153 4.56 1.17 -15.70
N ILE A 154 3.98 1.36 -14.52
CA ILE A 154 2.91 2.33 -14.28
C ILE A 154 3.36 3.75 -14.62
N VAL A 155 4.53 4.18 -14.13
CA VAL A 155 5.06 5.52 -14.37
C VAL A 155 5.22 5.79 -15.87
N ARG A 156 5.79 4.84 -16.62
CA ARG A 156 5.96 4.98 -18.08
C ARG A 156 4.61 5.07 -18.79
N THR A 157 3.68 4.20 -18.45
CA THR A 157 2.37 4.14 -19.12
C THR A 157 1.51 5.36 -18.81
N GLU A 158 1.51 5.89 -17.59
CA GLU A 158 0.78 7.13 -17.26
C GLU A 158 1.39 8.34 -18.00
N ALA A 159 2.72 8.46 -18.04
CA ALA A 159 3.39 9.54 -18.78
C ALA A 159 3.07 9.52 -20.29
N GLU A 160 3.00 8.33 -20.91
CA GLU A 160 2.58 8.16 -22.31
C GLU A 160 1.12 8.57 -22.52
N HIS A 161 0.23 8.18 -21.61
CA HIS A 161 -1.19 8.54 -21.68
C HIS A 161 -1.40 10.05 -21.54
N ASP A 162 -0.72 10.70 -20.59
CA ASP A 162 -0.81 12.15 -20.38
C ASP A 162 -0.25 12.93 -21.57
N GLY A 163 0.88 12.49 -22.12
CA GLY A 163 1.45 13.06 -23.34
C GLY A 163 0.52 12.93 -24.55
N ALA A 164 -0.14 11.76 -24.70
CA ALA A 164 -1.12 11.53 -25.75
C ALA A 164 -2.39 12.38 -25.56
N ALA A 165 -2.89 12.51 -24.33
CA ALA A 165 -4.04 13.32 -23.98
C ALA A 165 -3.77 14.82 -24.24
N ALA A 166 -2.62 15.33 -23.80
CA ALA A 166 -2.20 16.70 -24.06
C ALA A 166 -2.08 17.01 -25.56
N LYS A 167 -1.60 16.05 -26.36
CA LYS A 167 -1.53 16.19 -27.82
C LYS A 167 -2.92 16.24 -28.48
N ARG A 168 -3.88 15.44 -27.99
CA ARG A 168 -5.28 15.46 -28.48
C ARG A 168 -5.98 16.77 -28.12
N LEU A 169 -5.80 17.28 -26.90
CA LEU A 169 -6.40 18.54 -26.46
C LEU A 169 -5.91 19.76 -27.25
N ARG A 170 -4.64 19.74 -27.72
CA ARG A 170 -4.07 20.79 -28.58
C ARG A 170 -4.50 20.69 -30.04
N ALA A 171 -5.10 19.57 -30.46
CA ALA A 171 -5.52 19.32 -31.82
C ALA A 171 -7.04 19.52 -32.04
N ALA A 172 -7.79 19.82 -30.98
CA ALA A 172 -9.21 20.20 -31.00
C ALA A 172 -9.36 21.71 -30.81
#